data_AF-A0A9D6NBH6-F1
#
_entry.id   AF-A0A9D6NBH6-F1
#
_cell.length_a   1.000
_cell.length_b   1.000
_cell.length_c   1.000
_cell.angle_alpha   90.00
_cell.angle_beta   90.00
_cell.angle_gamma   90.00
#
_symmetry.space_group_name_H-M   'P 1'
#
loop_
_entity.id
_entity.type
_entity.pdbx_description
1 polymer ?
#
loop_
_entity_poly.entity_id
_entity_poly.type
_entity_poly.pdbx_seq_one_letter_code
_entity_poly.pdbx_strand_id
1 'polypeptide(L)'
;MGRGRILLCAGVFLASLLLLLLPQLDTGGLSARTAALALDARWMTVCEGVDRTMFFPRAASWVPRLEAHWDTQRWGEAAELPPLTVEWRGLLVPSRTGPRTFVADTSGFLTGEVGPAKFEGGGRVTTFLTAGHPYPVRLRLQTPGPQARFILWDRSEGTPLQEGLFPSPAHRDLHSARLAISVVLLWLSGGALAAMLLRSPPDEALRERLYRLAAGTVLLLCLGLRLHERTHVPYFGETADEQYQAWVGHSLWEGDPPTGWSYCPAYESEMVRWFGRRYPVVTPYVDHPPLTPLLATAVGRLAAAPVAYRQVPGGVPLAALRLFPILVSTLALALLLSLGRRWLGAEAALAAGVLYASEPLLVGLHRLVKEESLVALFFLATLWLAARPAGRRELILLGLLCALCPLTKITALCLPAAVLGWAAWDWFRGDRVEARRRAVACVAGTLAGVSLLILYLTALDPTLYARVWSWMADKPSGLEGLRRLVSHSAMVEAGALGPGWNAWIWMVGLPFLAVRLPRVALLAGLYLLLVTLGADQRHLYGCYTIPLRPLLLLGATGALFSRSRLAPPALLLFGVLYLGNSLLLLEPRTNPWLALAVPALLLIFRSERARARLAGAMVLLAAALDYRLCLALSGFY
;
A
#
# COMPACT_ATOMS: atom_id res chain seq x y z
N MET A 1 25.15 25.62 10.76
CA MET A 1 24.01 25.66 9.80
C MET A 1 23.18 24.39 9.89
N GLY A 2 22.00 24.39 10.50
CA GLY A 2 21.41 25.47 11.29
C GLY A 2 19.99 25.10 11.70
N ARG A 3 19.85 24.56 12.93
CA ARG A 3 18.78 24.74 13.93
C ARG A 3 17.32 24.81 13.43
N GLY A 4 17.04 25.72 12.50
CA GLY A 4 15.77 25.90 11.79
C GLY A 4 15.23 24.65 11.09
N ARG A 5 16.09 23.86 10.41
CA ARG A 5 15.60 22.82 9.48
C ARG A 5 15.03 21.57 10.15
N ILE A 6 15.64 21.05 11.21
CA ILE A 6 15.16 19.85 11.91
C ILE A 6 13.79 20.11 12.53
N LEU A 7 13.69 21.28 13.18
CA LEU A 7 12.48 21.68 13.85
C LEU A 7 11.42 22.09 12.82
N LEU A 8 11.73 22.91 11.81
CA LEU A 8 10.80 23.17 10.69
C LEU A 8 10.27 21.87 10.09
N CYS A 9 11.10 20.84 9.88
CA CYS A 9 10.64 19.54 9.42
C CYS A 9 9.76 18.81 10.45
N ALA A 10 10.08 18.85 11.74
CA ALA A 10 9.27 18.25 12.80
C ALA A 10 7.91 18.96 13.01
N GLY A 11 7.83 20.27 12.78
CA GLY A 11 6.60 21.04 12.95
C GLY A 11 5.75 21.12 11.69
N VAL A 12 6.38 21.21 10.50
CA VAL A 12 5.69 20.86 9.25
C VAL A 12 5.19 19.43 9.35
N PHE A 13 5.96 18.50 9.93
CA PHE A 13 5.53 17.12 10.16
C PHE A 13 4.36 17.02 11.14
N LEU A 14 4.38 17.63 12.32
CA LEU A 14 3.24 17.62 13.25
C LEU A 14 2.01 18.32 12.66
N ALA A 15 2.21 19.40 11.92
CA ALA A 15 1.15 20.10 11.21
C ALA A 15 0.57 19.24 10.08
N SER A 16 1.42 18.59 9.27
CA SER A 16 1.02 17.66 8.21
C SER A 16 0.40 16.38 8.76
N LEU A 17 0.87 15.87 9.90
CA LEU A 17 0.33 14.72 10.61
C LEU A 17 -1.10 15.01 11.07
N LEU A 18 -1.29 16.17 11.71
CA LEU A 18 -2.60 16.63 12.12
C LEU A 18 -3.48 16.93 10.89
N LEU A 19 -2.97 17.58 9.85
CA LEU A 19 -3.66 17.83 8.57
C LEU A 19 -3.95 16.57 7.74
N LEU A 20 -3.24 15.45 7.95
CA LEU A 20 -3.49 14.16 7.30
C LEU A 20 -4.45 13.28 8.11
N LEU A 21 -4.39 13.38 9.44
CA LEU A 21 -5.37 12.73 10.33
C LEU A 21 -6.72 13.46 10.29
N LEU A 22 -6.72 14.78 10.09
CA LEU A 22 -7.90 15.65 10.08
C LEU A 22 -8.97 15.24 9.04
N PRO A 23 -8.64 14.97 7.76
CA PRO A 23 -9.61 14.50 6.76
C PRO A 23 -10.03 13.05 7.00
N GLN A 24 -9.16 12.18 7.56
CA GLN A 24 -9.49 10.77 7.77
C GLN A 24 -10.33 10.51 9.02
N LEU A 25 -10.44 11.50 9.93
CA LEU A 25 -11.13 11.34 11.21
C LEU A 25 -12.63 11.67 11.22
N ASP A 26 -13.24 12.01 10.07
CA ASP A 26 -14.65 11.73 9.73
C ASP A 26 -15.06 12.55 8.49
N THR A 27 -14.94 11.96 7.29
CA THR A 27 -15.59 12.47 6.07
C THR A 27 -17.07 12.10 6.05
N GLY A 28 -17.80 12.49 7.10
CA GLY A 28 -19.22 12.18 7.21
C GLY A 28 -19.58 10.70 7.01
N GLY A 29 -20.86 10.44 6.75
CA GLY A 29 -21.40 9.10 6.48
C GLY A 29 -22.74 8.85 7.16
N LEU A 30 -23.39 7.76 6.80
CA LEU A 30 -24.64 7.32 7.44
C LEU A 30 -24.39 6.05 8.23
N SER A 31 -25.13 5.86 9.33
CA SER A 31 -25.20 4.56 9.97
C SER A 31 -25.86 3.59 8.99
N ALA A 32 -25.15 2.55 8.58
CA ALA A 32 -25.64 1.51 7.70
C ALA A 32 -25.82 0.20 8.47
N ARG A 33 -26.97 -0.41 8.30
CA ARG A 33 -27.27 -1.78 8.74
C ARG A 33 -27.48 -2.63 7.51
N THR A 34 -26.62 -3.62 7.32
CA THR A 34 -26.74 -4.57 6.22
C THR A 34 -27.30 -5.88 6.76
N ALA A 35 -28.39 -6.34 6.15
CA ALA A 35 -29.00 -7.62 6.42
C ALA A 35 -29.02 -8.49 5.15
N ALA A 36 -28.89 -9.80 5.35
CA ALA A 36 -28.99 -10.81 4.30
C ALA A 36 -30.11 -11.78 4.64
N LEU A 37 -30.76 -12.32 3.60
CA LEU A 37 -31.71 -13.41 3.77
C LEU A 37 -30.96 -14.70 4.12
N ALA A 38 -31.26 -15.27 5.28
CA ALA A 38 -30.64 -16.49 5.77
C ALA A 38 -31.27 -17.76 5.18
N LEU A 39 -30.66 -18.92 5.42
CA LEU A 39 -31.16 -20.22 4.96
C LEU A 39 -32.57 -20.55 5.50
N ASP A 40 -32.93 -20.01 6.67
CA ASP A 40 -34.25 -20.15 7.27
C ASP A 40 -35.27 -19.07 6.81
N ALA A 41 -34.95 -18.37 5.73
CA ALA A 41 -35.73 -17.28 5.15
C ALA A 41 -35.97 -16.07 6.09
N ARG A 42 -35.17 -15.90 7.15
CA ARG A 42 -35.19 -14.70 7.99
C ARG A 42 -34.12 -13.69 7.55
N TRP A 43 -34.47 -12.41 7.60
CA TRP A 43 -33.50 -11.33 7.43
C TRP A 43 -32.64 -11.22 8.68
N MET A 44 -31.34 -11.48 8.55
CA MET A 44 -30.39 -11.38 9.64
C MET A 44 -29.36 -10.30 9.36
N THR A 45 -29.02 -9.54 10.40
CA THR A 45 -27.97 -8.52 10.31
C THR A 45 -26.62 -9.19 10.11
N VAL A 46 -25.95 -8.82 9.02
CA VAL A 46 -24.59 -9.27 8.71
C VAL A 46 -23.59 -8.30 9.34
N CYS A 47 -23.80 -7.00 9.14
CA CYS A 47 -22.94 -5.98 9.73
C CYS A 47 -23.68 -4.66 9.98
N GLU A 48 -23.18 -3.91 10.97
CA GLU A 48 -23.61 -2.55 11.29
C GLU A 48 -22.37 -1.67 11.41
N GLY A 49 -22.45 -0.45 10.89
CA GLY A 49 -21.36 0.51 10.99
C GLY A 49 -21.61 1.78 10.21
N VAL A 50 -20.67 2.71 10.21
CA VAL A 50 -20.77 3.94 9.42
C VAL A 50 -20.37 3.65 7.98
N ASP A 51 -21.28 3.89 7.04
CA ASP A 51 -21.00 3.91 5.61
C ASP A 51 -20.65 5.33 5.17
N ARG A 52 -19.37 5.50 4.80
CA ARG A 52 -18.78 6.76 4.38
C ARG A 52 -18.78 6.91 2.86
N THR A 53 -19.18 5.86 2.15
CA THR A 53 -19.00 5.71 0.70
C THR A 53 -20.28 5.97 -0.10
N MET A 54 -21.05 7.01 0.22
CA MET A 54 -22.21 7.41 -0.60
C MET A 54 -21.84 7.88 -2.03
N PHE A 55 -20.56 7.71 -2.41
CA PHE A 55 -20.02 7.81 -3.74
C PHE A 55 -20.11 6.45 -4.41
N PHE A 56 -21.17 6.23 -5.17
CA PHE A 56 -21.28 5.06 -6.00
C PHE A 56 -20.68 5.31 -7.39
N PRO A 57 -19.41 4.93 -7.53
CA PRO A 57 -19.04 4.04 -8.62
C PRO A 57 -18.26 2.86 -8.04
N ARG A 58 -18.98 1.78 -7.67
CA ARG A 58 -18.62 0.35 -7.77
C ARG A 58 -19.46 -0.45 -6.79
N ALA A 59 -20.20 -1.43 -7.30
CA ALA A 59 -20.85 -2.51 -6.54
C ALA A 59 -19.91 -3.29 -5.57
N ALA A 60 -18.60 -3.06 -5.63
CA ALA A 60 -17.55 -3.81 -4.93
C ALA A 60 -17.32 -3.38 -3.47
N SER A 61 -17.97 -2.34 -2.95
CA SER A 61 -17.67 -1.79 -1.61
C SER A 61 -18.28 -2.58 -0.44
N TRP A 62 -19.36 -3.33 -0.66
CA TRP A 62 -20.04 -4.06 0.42
C TRP A 62 -19.58 -5.49 0.58
N VAL A 63 -19.12 -6.11 -0.50
CA VAL A 63 -18.62 -7.48 -0.47
C VAL A 63 -17.52 -7.68 0.59
N PRO A 64 -16.55 -6.75 0.80
CA PRO A 64 -15.60 -6.86 1.91
C PRO A 64 -16.26 -6.94 3.28
N ARG A 65 -17.30 -6.13 3.52
CA ARG A 65 -18.04 -6.13 4.79
C ARG A 65 -18.80 -7.44 4.96
N LEU A 66 -19.44 -7.92 3.89
CA LEU A 66 -20.17 -9.18 3.92
C LEU A 66 -19.21 -10.34 4.19
N GLU A 67 -18.11 -10.44 3.44
CA GLU A 67 -17.07 -11.45 3.63
C GLU A 67 -16.47 -11.41 5.03
N ALA A 68 -16.15 -10.22 5.55
CA ALA A 68 -15.56 -10.07 6.88
C ALA A 68 -16.46 -10.57 8.02
N HIS A 69 -17.77 -10.62 7.78
CA HIS A 69 -18.78 -11.01 8.75
C HIS A 69 -19.58 -12.25 8.30
N TRP A 70 -19.15 -12.95 7.26
CA TRP A 70 -19.87 -14.10 6.72
C TRP A 70 -19.72 -15.33 7.63
N ASP A 71 -20.81 -16.04 7.79
CA ASP A 71 -21.00 -17.25 8.59
C ASP A 71 -21.72 -18.24 7.67
N THR A 72 -20.98 -19.24 7.20
CA THR A 72 -21.53 -20.23 6.27
C THR A 72 -22.56 -21.16 6.90
N GLN A 73 -22.57 -21.34 8.23
CA GLN A 73 -23.62 -22.13 8.88
C GLN A 73 -24.97 -21.40 8.83
N ARG A 74 -24.93 -20.07 8.93
CA ARG A 74 -26.12 -19.22 8.92
C ARG A 74 -26.62 -18.89 7.53
N TRP A 75 -25.72 -18.60 6.60
CA TRP A 75 -26.06 -18.09 5.26
C TRP A 75 -25.74 -19.05 4.12
N GLY A 76 -25.16 -20.22 4.42
CA GLY A 76 -24.71 -21.17 3.41
C GLY A 76 -23.39 -20.75 2.75
N GLU A 77 -22.98 -21.53 1.74
CA GLU A 77 -21.82 -21.20 0.93
C GLU A 77 -22.04 -19.88 0.19
N ALA A 78 -21.03 -19.00 0.18
CA ALA A 78 -21.08 -17.71 -0.52
C ALA A 78 -20.92 -17.86 -2.05
N ALA A 79 -21.53 -18.87 -2.66
CA ALA A 79 -21.49 -19.10 -4.11
C ALA A 79 -22.21 -17.97 -4.86
N GLU A 80 -23.40 -17.61 -4.38
CA GLU A 80 -24.14 -16.44 -4.80
C GLU A 80 -24.47 -15.60 -3.57
N LEU A 81 -24.44 -14.27 -3.74
CA LEU A 81 -24.88 -13.40 -2.65
C LEU A 81 -26.40 -13.51 -2.53
N PRO A 82 -26.96 -13.81 -1.35
CA PRO A 82 -28.38 -13.82 -1.15
C PRO A 82 -28.95 -12.41 -1.33
N PRO A 83 -30.28 -12.27 -1.44
CA PRO A 83 -30.92 -10.98 -1.37
C PRO A 83 -30.43 -10.18 -0.15
N LEU A 84 -30.07 -8.93 -0.38
CA LEU A 84 -29.55 -8.01 0.62
C LEU A 84 -30.55 -6.89 0.88
N THR A 85 -30.65 -6.48 2.13
CA THR A 85 -31.29 -5.24 2.54
C THR A 85 -30.24 -4.37 3.20
N VAL A 86 -30.11 -3.12 2.76
CA VAL A 86 -29.25 -2.13 3.41
C VAL A 86 -30.12 -0.98 3.87
N GLU A 87 -30.02 -0.66 5.16
CA GLU A 87 -30.71 0.48 5.76
C GLU A 87 -29.69 1.53 6.18
N TRP A 88 -29.78 2.73 5.61
CA TRP A 88 -29.00 3.89 6.00
C TRP A 88 -29.83 4.85 6.84
N ARG A 89 -29.24 5.31 7.95
CA ARG A 89 -29.83 6.27 8.88
C ARG A 89 -28.82 7.34 9.24
N GLY A 90 -29.28 8.59 9.33
CA GLY A 90 -28.44 9.67 9.81
C GLY A 90 -29.02 11.05 9.50
N LEU A 91 -28.14 11.99 9.22
CA LEU A 91 -28.45 13.38 8.95
C LEU A 91 -27.68 13.87 7.74
N LEU A 92 -28.28 14.77 6.97
CA LEU A 92 -27.66 15.59 5.94
C LEU A 92 -27.70 17.05 6.41
N VAL A 93 -26.54 17.70 6.46
CA VAL A 93 -26.37 19.11 6.83
C VAL A 93 -25.75 19.84 5.63
N PRO A 94 -26.55 20.44 4.75
CA PRO A 94 -26.04 21.08 3.55
C PRO A 94 -25.05 22.21 3.88
N SER A 95 -23.96 22.32 3.13
CA SER A 95 -23.03 23.45 3.26
C SER A 95 -23.57 24.73 2.60
N ARG A 96 -24.53 24.62 1.67
CA ARG A 96 -25.16 25.76 0.97
C ARG A 96 -26.67 25.56 0.81
N THR A 97 -27.41 26.66 0.86
CA THR A 97 -28.86 26.73 0.65
C THR A 97 -29.17 26.66 -0.85
N GLY A 98 -30.11 25.81 -1.25
CA GLY A 98 -30.54 25.71 -2.64
C GLY A 98 -31.25 24.41 -2.99
N PRO A 99 -31.74 24.27 -4.24
CA PRO A 99 -32.30 23.03 -4.73
C PRO A 99 -31.21 21.95 -4.87
N ARG A 100 -31.50 20.74 -4.39
CA ARG A 100 -30.67 19.54 -4.46
C ARG A 100 -31.43 18.43 -5.18
N THR A 101 -30.80 17.80 -6.15
CA THR A 101 -31.41 16.71 -6.95
C THR A 101 -30.77 15.38 -6.63
N PHE A 102 -31.50 14.55 -5.90
CA PHE A 102 -31.11 13.20 -5.56
C PHE A 102 -31.40 12.23 -6.71
N VAL A 103 -30.47 11.32 -7.02
CA VAL A 103 -30.61 10.37 -8.13
C VAL A 103 -30.42 8.92 -7.65
N ALA A 104 -31.47 8.12 -7.69
CA ALA A 104 -31.39 6.70 -7.40
C ALA A 104 -31.24 5.91 -8.72
N ASP A 105 -30.07 5.31 -8.97
CA ASP A 105 -29.81 4.44 -10.13
C ASP A 105 -29.50 3.03 -9.62
N THR A 106 -30.52 2.27 -9.25
CA THR A 106 -30.36 0.99 -8.54
C THR A 106 -30.94 -0.17 -9.33
N SER A 107 -30.28 -1.33 -9.32
CA SER A 107 -30.84 -2.60 -9.82
C SER A 107 -31.85 -3.25 -8.86
N GLY A 108 -32.02 -2.67 -7.66
CA GLY A 108 -32.96 -3.11 -6.65
C GLY A 108 -34.11 -2.12 -6.44
N PHE A 109 -34.81 -2.29 -5.33
CA PHE A 109 -35.89 -1.43 -4.89
C PHE A 109 -35.43 -0.56 -3.72
N LEU A 110 -35.37 0.76 -3.94
CA LEU A 110 -35.03 1.74 -2.93
C LEU A 110 -36.29 2.42 -2.41
N THR A 111 -36.41 2.52 -1.10
CA THR A 111 -37.46 3.30 -0.43
C THR A 111 -36.85 4.18 0.64
N GLY A 112 -37.46 5.33 0.92
CA GLY A 112 -37.04 6.15 2.06
C GLY A 112 -37.22 7.65 1.85
N GLU A 113 -36.53 8.42 2.68
CA GLU A 113 -36.61 9.87 2.70
C GLU A 113 -35.27 10.55 3.01
N VAL A 114 -35.07 11.72 2.41
CA VAL A 114 -33.99 12.67 2.71
C VAL A 114 -34.63 14.02 2.96
N GLY A 115 -34.82 14.37 4.23
CA GLY A 115 -35.63 15.52 4.62
C GLY A 115 -37.04 15.41 4.01
N PRO A 116 -37.51 16.41 3.24
CA PRO A 116 -38.84 16.37 2.60
C PRO A 116 -38.90 15.52 1.32
N ALA A 117 -37.77 15.08 0.75
CA ALA A 117 -37.76 14.25 -0.45
C ALA A 117 -38.06 12.79 -0.10
N LYS A 118 -39.02 12.17 -0.79
CA LYS A 118 -39.35 10.74 -0.67
C LYS A 118 -38.91 9.97 -1.90
N PHE A 119 -38.44 8.74 -1.69
CA PHE A 119 -37.97 7.82 -2.72
C PHE A 119 -38.83 6.55 -2.71
N GLU A 120 -39.27 6.15 -3.88
CA GLU A 120 -39.94 4.87 -4.13
C GLU A 120 -39.49 4.36 -5.51
N GLY A 121 -38.56 3.40 -5.51
CA GLY A 121 -37.88 2.91 -6.72
C GLY A 121 -36.67 3.75 -7.15
N GLY A 122 -36.21 3.51 -8.39
CA GLY A 122 -35.20 4.34 -9.06
C GLY A 122 -35.81 5.66 -9.56
N GLY A 123 -35.00 6.71 -9.70
CA GLY A 123 -35.51 7.99 -10.19
C GLY A 123 -34.75 9.22 -9.72
N ARG A 124 -35.31 10.40 -10.01
CA ARG A 124 -34.76 11.71 -9.64
C ARG A 124 -35.74 12.48 -8.77
N VAL A 125 -35.29 12.98 -7.63
CA VAL A 125 -36.10 13.79 -6.73
C VAL A 125 -35.36 15.08 -6.41
N THR A 126 -35.95 16.22 -6.71
CA THR A 126 -35.39 17.53 -6.37
C THR A 126 -36.10 18.10 -5.16
N THR A 127 -35.35 18.58 -4.18
CA THR A 127 -35.91 19.31 -3.04
C THR A 127 -35.03 20.48 -2.65
N PHE A 128 -35.61 21.47 -1.97
CA PHE A 128 -34.90 22.63 -1.48
C PHE A 128 -34.38 22.40 -0.07
N LEU A 129 -33.07 22.57 0.14
CA LEU A 129 -32.45 22.42 1.45
C LEU A 129 -31.78 23.73 1.89
N THR A 130 -31.80 23.99 3.20
CA THR A 130 -31.22 25.16 3.84
C THR A 130 -29.84 24.82 4.42
N ALA A 131 -28.85 25.67 4.19
CA ALA A 131 -27.49 25.51 4.73
C ALA A 131 -27.51 25.39 6.26
N GLY A 132 -26.71 24.47 6.81
CA GLY A 132 -26.54 24.27 8.25
C GLY A 132 -27.73 23.61 8.97
N HIS A 133 -28.89 23.49 8.31
CA HIS A 133 -30.07 22.81 8.86
C HIS A 133 -29.91 21.28 8.71
N PRO A 134 -30.08 20.50 9.79
CA PRO A 134 -29.98 19.04 9.73
C PRO A 134 -31.28 18.41 9.20
N TYR A 135 -31.18 17.67 8.09
CA TYR A 135 -32.28 16.89 7.52
C TYR A 135 -32.08 15.41 7.83
N PRO A 136 -33.09 14.69 8.35
CA PRO A 136 -32.98 13.26 8.58
C PRO A 136 -32.83 12.51 7.25
N VAL A 137 -32.00 11.47 7.26
CA VAL A 137 -31.85 10.53 6.15
C VAL A 137 -32.26 9.16 6.63
N ARG A 138 -33.20 8.52 5.93
CA ARG A 138 -33.63 7.14 6.14
C ARG A 138 -33.84 6.48 4.80
N LEU A 139 -32.92 5.63 4.39
CA LEU A 139 -32.97 4.95 3.10
C LEU A 139 -32.92 3.45 3.33
N ARG A 140 -33.73 2.69 2.60
CA ARG A 140 -33.73 1.24 2.60
C ARG A 140 -33.65 0.75 1.16
N LEU A 141 -32.57 0.06 0.85
CA LEU A 141 -32.37 -0.64 -0.41
C LEU A 141 -32.61 -2.13 -0.20
N GLN A 142 -33.44 -2.73 -1.04
CA GLN A 142 -33.56 -4.18 -1.17
C GLN A 142 -33.06 -4.56 -2.55
N THR A 143 -32.05 -5.43 -2.63
CA THR A 143 -31.43 -5.82 -3.89
C THR A 143 -31.28 -7.34 -3.98
N PRO A 144 -31.56 -7.96 -5.13
CA PRO A 144 -31.34 -9.39 -5.33
C PRO A 144 -29.85 -9.75 -5.47
N GLY A 145 -28.93 -8.77 -5.50
CA GLY A 145 -27.49 -9.02 -5.60
C GLY A 145 -26.60 -7.81 -5.29
N PRO A 146 -25.27 -7.95 -5.34
CA PRO A 146 -24.30 -6.91 -4.95
C PRO A 146 -24.30 -5.69 -5.86
N GLN A 147 -24.90 -5.76 -7.05
CA GLN A 147 -24.83 -4.72 -8.07
C GLN A 147 -25.88 -3.63 -7.91
N ALA A 148 -26.10 -3.11 -6.71
CA ALA A 148 -26.94 -1.93 -6.53
C ALA A 148 -26.07 -0.67 -6.49
N ARG A 149 -26.41 0.30 -7.34
CA ARG A 149 -25.81 1.62 -7.37
C ARG A 149 -26.83 2.60 -6.75
N PHE A 150 -26.39 3.60 -5.99
CA PHE A 150 -27.29 4.64 -5.47
C PHE A 150 -26.53 5.97 -5.43
N ILE A 151 -26.75 6.89 -6.37
CA ILE A 151 -25.84 8.03 -6.51
C ILE A 151 -26.47 9.33 -6.00
N LEU A 152 -26.07 9.79 -4.82
CA LEU A 152 -26.51 11.09 -4.31
C LEU A 152 -25.78 12.22 -5.07
N TRP A 153 -26.39 12.73 -6.15
CA TRP A 153 -25.85 13.84 -6.95
C TRP A 153 -26.20 15.21 -6.35
N ASP A 154 -25.30 16.18 -6.54
CA ASP A 154 -25.63 17.60 -6.51
C ASP A 154 -25.43 18.17 -7.92
N ARG A 155 -26.52 18.59 -8.58
CA ARG A 155 -26.44 18.96 -10.00
C ARG A 155 -25.76 20.31 -10.23
N SER A 156 -25.66 21.18 -9.21
CA SER A 156 -24.99 22.48 -9.36
C SER A 156 -23.48 22.37 -9.58
N GLU A 157 -22.85 21.26 -9.16
CA GLU A 157 -21.39 21.13 -9.19
C GLU A 157 -20.91 19.90 -10.00
N GLY A 158 -21.80 19.01 -10.44
CA GLY A 158 -21.42 17.79 -11.17
C GLY A 158 -20.61 16.80 -10.31
N THR A 159 -20.52 17.07 -9.01
CA THR A 159 -19.83 16.25 -8.01
C THR A 159 -20.86 15.62 -7.06
N PRO A 160 -20.65 14.38 -6.61
CA PRO A 160 -21.54 13.78 -5.61
C PRO A 160 -21.40 14.50 -4.26
N LEU A 161 -22.42 14.43 -3.43
CA LEU A 161 -22.48 15.14 -2.14
C LEU A 161 -21.77 14.30 -1.05
N GLN A 162 -20.52 14.64 -0.67
CA GLN A 162 -19.86 14.06 0.55
C GLN A 162 -20.12 14.88 1.79
N GLU A 163 -20.32 16.18 1.62
CA GLU A 163 -20.30 17.11 2.73
C GLU A 163 -21.58 17.03 3.55
N GLY A 164 -21.42 17.00 4.86
CA GLY A 164 -22.52 17.19 5.80
C GLY A 164 -23.33 15.94 6.14
N LEU A 165 -22.90 14.75 5.75
CA LEU A 165 -23.59 13.52 6.15
C LEU A 165 -23.08 13.06 7.52
N PHE A 166 -23.95 12.77 8.48
CA PHE A 166 -23.57 12.32 9.82
C PHE A 166 -24.43 11.15 10.27
N PRO A 167 -23.88 10.12 10.94
CA PRO A 167 -24.68 8.98 11.40
C PRO A 167 -25.65 9.36 12.54
N SER A 168 -25.36 10.44 13.28
CA SER A 168 -26.22 10.99 14.33
C SER A 168 -25.85 12.44 14.67
N PRO A 169 -26.70 13.20 15.40
CA PRO A 169 -26.35 14.54 15.89
C PRO A 169 -25.07 14.54 16.74
N ALA A 170 -24.91 13.55 17.63
CA ALA A 170 -23.74 13.44 18.49
C ALA A 170 -22.42 13.31 17.68
N HIS A 171 -22.47 12.65 16.52
CA HIS A 171 -21.30 12.56 15.64
C HIS A 171 -20.98 13.89 14.95
N ARG A 172 -21.98 14.72 14.64
CA ARG A 172 -21.76 16.08 14.13
C ARG A 172 -21.03 16.93 15.18
N ASP A 173 -21.52 16.93 16.42
CA ASP A 173 -20.93 17.73 17.50
C ASP A 173 -19.52 17.25 17.83
N LEU A 174 -19.32 15.93 17.85
CA LEU A 174 -18.00 15.32 18.02
C LEU A 174 -17.05 15.65 16.88
N HIS A 175 -17.54 15.71 15.63
CA HIS A 175 -16.76 16.11 14.47
C HIS A 175 -16.27 17.56 14.61
N SER A 176 -17.16 18.49 14.96
CA SER A 176 -16.80 19.89 15.21
C SER A 176 -15.82 20.05 16.38
N ALA A 177 -16.02 19.33 17.49
CA ALA A 177 -15.12 19.34 18.63
C ALA A 177 -13.73 18.78 18.27
N ARG A 178 -13.66 17.69 17.49
CA ARG A 178 -12.40 17.08 17.04
C ARG A 178 -11.62 17.96 16.09
N LEU A 179 -12.30 18.65 15.16
CA LEU A 179 -11.67 19.65 14.29
C LEU A 179 -11.03 20.76 15.13
N ALA A 180 -11.77 21.30 16.11
CA ALA A 180 -11.26 22.32 17.04
C ALA A 180 -10.05 21.81 17.85
N ILE A 181 -10.14 20.62 18.44
CA ILE A 181 -9.02 19.97 19.16
C ILE A 181 -7.81 19.80 18.24
N SER A 182 -8.02 19.39 16.99
CA SER A 182 -6.92 19.15 16.06
C SER A 182 -6.24 20.45 15.62
N VAL A 183 -7.01 21.52 15.42
CA VAL A 183 -6.48 22.88 15.21
C VAL A 183 -5.69 23.34 16.43
N VAL A 184 -6.22 23.15 17.64
CA VAL A 184 -5.51 23.47 18.89
C VAL A 184 -4.21 22.68 19.01
N LEU A 185 -4.23 21.36 18.74
CA LEU A 185 -3.03 20.53 18.74
C LEU A 185 -2.02 20.99 17.67
N LEU A 186 -2.49 21.47 16.51
CA LEU A 186 -1.64 21.99 15.44
C LEU A 186 -0.93 23.27 15.88
N TRP A 187 -1.68 24.18 16.52
CA TRP A 187 -1.14 25.38 17.13
C TRP A 187 -0.17 25.08 18.27
N LEU A 188 -0.50 24.17 19.18
CA LEU A 188 0.37 23.77 20.29
C LEU A 188 1.65 23.09 19.79
N SER A 189 1.54 22.26 18.75
CA SER A 189 2.69 21.60 18.11
C SER A 189 3.59 22.60 17.41
N GLY A 190 3.01 23.56 16.67
CA GLY A 190 3.73 24.67 16.04
C GLY A 190 4.37 25.61 17.07
N GLY A 191 3.69 25.89 18.18
CA GLY A 191 4.19 26.71 19.30
C GLY A 191 5.33 26.04 20.06
N ALA A 192 5.20 24.75 20.39
CA ALA A 192 6.26 23.95 21.00
C ALA A 192 7.49 23.89 20.08
N LEU A 193 7.27 23.75 18.78
CA LEU A 193 8.34 23.80 17.80
C LEU A 193 9.04 25.15 17.75
N ALA A 194 8.27 26.25 17.71
CA ALA A 194 8.81 27.60 17.72
C ALA A 194 9.61 27.85 19.02
N ALA A 195 9.10 27.44 20.18
CA ALA A 195 9.79 27.54 21.45
C ALA A 195 11.11 26.73 21.48
N MET A 196 11.12 25.54 20.87
CA MET A 196 12.32 24.73 20.71
C MET A 196 13.32 25.31 19.69
N LEU A 197 12.83 26.02 18.67
CA LEU A 197 13.64 26.75 17.69
C LEU A 197 14.35 27.95 18.31
N LEU A 198 13.69 28.57 19.30
CA LEU A 198 14.15 29.78 19.98
C LEU A 198 15.08 29.49 21.17
N ARG A 199 15.14 28.26 21.67
CA ARG A 199 16.06 27.87 22.77
C ARG A 199 17.45 27.47 22.25
N SER A 200 18.48 27.71 23.07
CA SER A 200 19.89 27.32 22.91
C SER A 200 20.06 25.87 22.42
N PRO A 201 21.18 25.53 21.72
CA PRO A 201 21.32 24.22 21.08
C PRO A 201 21.02 23.08 22.05
N PRO A 202 20.03 22.22 21.75
CA PRO A 202 19.70 21.11 22.62
C PRO A 202 20.90 20.16 22.68
N ASP A 203 21.21 19.72 23.90
CA ASP A 203 22.18 18.67 24.18
C ASP A 203 21.84 17.39 23.38
N GLU A 204 22.85 16.59 23.08
CA GLU A 204 22.75 15.35 22.30
C GLU A 204 21.72 14.39 22.91
N ALA A 205 21.65 14.30 24.23
CA ALA A 205 20.64 13.51 24.94
C ALA A 205 19.20 13.95 24.62
N LEU A 206 18.94 15.26 24.52
CA LEU A 206 17.62 15.77 24.16
C LEU A 206 17.31 15.47 22.69
N ARG A 207 18.29 15.60 21.78
CA ARG A 207 18.10 15.24 20.36
C ARG A 207 17.76 13.77 20.18
N GLU A 208 18.40 12.89 20.94
CA GLU A 208 18.11 11.47 20.95
C GLU A 208 16.66 11.20 21.37
N ARG A 209 16.22 11.81 22.48
CA ARG A 209 14.84 11.67 22.97
C ARG A 209 13.82 12.18 21.95
N LEU A 210 14.08 13.34 21.35
CA LEU A 210 13.21 13.92 20.32
C LEU A 210 13.12 13.05 19.08
N TYR A 211 14.24 12.49 18.62
CA TYR A 211 14.24 11.55 17.50
C TYR A 211 13.41 10.31 17.82
N ARG A 212 13.59 9.70 19.01
CA ARG A 212 12.80 8.52 19.42
C ARG A 212 11.32 8.82 19.50
N LEU A 213 10.94 9.98 20.05
CA LEU A 213 9.56 10.44 20.10
C LEU A 213 8.99 10.59 18.69
N ALA A 214 9.69 11.31 17.80
CA ALA A 214 9.26 11.51 16.42
C ALA A 214 9.16 10.18 15.65
N ALA A 215 10.13 9.28 15.81
CA ALA A 215 10.11 7.94 15.23
C ALA A 215 8.92 7.12 15.75
N GLY A 216 8.63 7.17 17.05
CA GLY A 216 7.45 6.56 17.65
C GLY A 216 6.16 7.09 17.05
N THR A 217 6.04 8.41 16.88
CA THR A 217 4.89 9.04 16.23
C THR A 217 4.75 8.61 14.77
N VAL A 218 5.85 8.51 14.02
CA VAL A 218 5.84 8.04 12.63
C VAL A 218 5.38 6.57 12.55
N LEU A 219 5.77 5.72 13.50
CA LEU A 219 5.29 4.34 13.60
C LEU A 219 3.78 4.28 13.91
N LEU A 220 3.31 5.11 14.84
CA LEU A 220 1.88 5.22 15.16
C LEU A 220 1.06 5.75 13.98
N LEU A 221 1.60 6.71 13.21
CA LEU A 221 0.98 7.18 11.97
C LEU A 221 0.86 6.04 10.96
N CYS A 222 1.94 5.31 10.74
CA CYS A 222 1.99 4.17 9.81
C CYS A 222 0.92 3.13 10.16
N LEU A 223 0.83 2.77 11.44
CA LEU A 223 -0.16 1.84 11.96
C LEU A 223 -1.58 2.40 11.85
N GLY A 224 -1.80 3.63 12.30
CA GLY A 224 -3.10 4.29 12.30
C GLY A 224 -3.69 4.41 10.90
N LEU A 225 -2.91 4.92 9.94
CA LEU A 225 -3.36 5.04 8.54
C LEU A 225 -3.62 3.68 7.91
N ARG A 226 -2.87 2.63 8.24
CA ARG A 226 -3.10 1.29 7.67
C ARG A 226 -4.26 0.55 8.31
N LEU A 227 -4.50 0.74 9.61
CA LEU A 227 -5.66 0.19 10.31
C LEU A 227 -6.96 0.90 9.92
N HIS A 228 -6.87 2.19 9.58
CA HIS A 228 -8.01 2.98 9.13
C HIS A 228 -8.67 2.31 7.92
N GLU A 229 -9.97 2.02 8.03
CA GLU A 229 -10.77 1.40 6.97
C GLU A 229 -10.19 0.11 6.36
N ARG A 230 -9.35 -0.64 7.11
CA ARG A 230 -8.72 -1.88 6.62
C ARG A 230 -9.71 -2.95 6.15
N THR A 231 -10.94 -2.91 6.67
CA THR A 231 -12.05 -3.82 6.31
C THR A 231 -12.74 -3.41 5.01
N HIS A 232 -12.50 -2.20 4.50
CA HIS A 232 -13.16 -1.63 3.32
C HIS A 232 -12.22 -1.50 2.14
N VAL A 233 -11.02 -0.98 2.43
CA VAL A 233 -9.99 -0.69 1.43
C VAL A 233 -8.78 -1.52 1.79
N PRO A 234 -8.27 -2.34 0.87
CA PRO A 234 -8.71 -2.49 -0.53
C PRO A 234 -10.07 -3.19 -0.67
N TYR A 235 -10.78 -2.87 -1.75
CA TYR A 235 -12.07 -3.48 -2.05
C TYR A 235 -11.91 -4.97 -2.35
N PHE A 236 -12.98 -5.71 -2.12
CA PHE A 236 -12.98 -7.14 -2.29
C PHE A 236 -12.77 -7.45 -3.75
N GLY A 237 -11.81 -8.33 -4.02
CA GLY A 237 -11.51 -8.74 -5.37
C GLY A 237 -10.77 -7.70 -6.22
N GLU A 238 -10.31 -6.57 -5.64
CA GLU A 238 -9.31 -5.72 -6.33
C GLU A 238 -8.07 -6.54 -6.71
N THR A 239 -7.72 -7.52 -5.89
CA THR A 239 -6.80 -8.59 -6.25
C THR A 239 -7.36 -9.92 -5.74
N ALA A 240 -7.30 -10.93 -6.59
CA ALA A 240 -7.63 -12.30 -6.22
C ALA A 240 -6.58 -12.91 -5.25
N ASP A 241 -5.42 -12.28 -5.14
CA ASP A 241 -4.28 -12.86 -4.45
C ASP A 241 -4.50 -12.97 -2.93
N GLU A 242 -5.32 -12.11 -2.34
CA GLU A 242 -5.66 -12.23 -0.92
C GLU A 242 -6.44 -13.52 -0.63
N GLN A 243 -7.28 -13.97 -1.58
CA GLN A 243 -8.01 -15.24 -1.42
C GLN A 243 -7.07 -16.44 -1.47
N TYR A 244 -6.05 -16.45 -2.33
CA TYR A 244 -5.12 -17.60 -2.32
C TYR A 244 -4.36 -17.64 -1.00
N GLN A 245 -3.92 -16.48 -0.49
CA GLN A 245 -3.18 -16.40 0.78
C GLN A 245 -4.03 -16.95 1.94
N ALA A 246 -5.33 -16.65 1.93
CA ALA A 246 -6.29 -17.15 2.91
C ALA A 246 -6.46 -18.67 2.79
N TRP A 247 -6.78 -19.18 1.59
CA TRP A 247 -7.09 -20.60 1.38
C TRP A 247 -5.88 -21.51 1.61
N VAL A 248 -4.70 -21.12 1.09
CA VAL A 248 -3.47 -21.90 1.25
C VAL A 248 -3.04 -21.91 2.70
N GLY A 249 -3.08 -20.75 3.35
CA GLY A 249 -2.69 -20.67 4.76
C GLY A 249 -3.64 -21.44 5.66
N HIS A 250 -4.95 -21.39 5.40
CA HIS A 250 -5.93 -22.12 6.20
C HIS A 250 -5.80 -23.64 6.06
N SER A 251 -5.77 -24.17 4.85
CA SER A 251 -5.61 -25.61 4.58
C SER A 251 -4.36 -26.17 5.27
N LEU A 252 -3.22 -25.48 5.13
CA LEU A 252 -1.98 -25.87 5.81
C LEU A 252 -2.09 -25.88 7.34
N TRP A 253 -2.88 -24.98 7.93
CA TRP A 253 -3.10 -24.95 9.38
C TRP A 253 -4.09 -26.03 9.86
N GLU A 254 -5.00 -26.49 9.01
CA GLU A 254 -5.91 -27.62 9.31
C GLU A 254 -5.25 -28.99 9.06
N GLY A 255 -4.07 -29.02 8.42
CA GLY A 255 -3.38 -30.25 8.07
C GLY A 255 -3.86 -30.86 6.75
N ASP A 256 -4.67 -30.13 5.99
CA ASP A 256 -5.12 -30.50 4.66
C ASP A 256 -4.03 -30.20 3.61
N PRO A 257 -4.05 -30.86 2.44
CA PRO A 257 -3.23 -30.46 1.31
C PRO A 257 -3.48 -28.97 0.98
N PRO A 258 -2.44 -28.19 0.61
CA PRO A 258 -2.61 -26.76 0.37
C PRO A 258 -3.64 -26.52 -0.74
N THR A 259 -4.67 -25.73 -0.47
CA THR A 259 -5.71 -25.39 -1.45
C THR A 259 -5.65 -23.92 -1.79
N GLY A 260 -5.64 -23.59 -3.08
CA GLY A 260 -5.58 -22.22 -3.58
C GLY A 260 -6.36 -22.07 -4.87
N TRP A 261 -6.07 -21.03 -5.65
CA TRP A 261 -6.62 -20.89 -7.00
C TRP A 261 -5.50 -20.68 -8.02
N SER A 262 -5.64 -21.25 -9.23
CA SER A 262 -4.67 -21.08 -10.31
C SER A 262 -5.31 -21.22 -11.67
N TYR A 263 -4.90 -20.37 -12.62
CA TYR A 263 -5.21 -20.53 -14.05
C TYR A 263 -4.14 -21.35 -14.79
N CYS A 264 -3.16 -21.93 -14.08
CA CYS A 264 -2.16 -22.78 -14.71
C CYS A 264 -2.84 -24.04 -15.28
N PRO A 265 -2.67 -24.36 -16.57
CA PRO A 265 -3.33 -25.50 -17.20
C PRO A 265 -2.78 -26.87 -16.73
N ALA A 266 -1.73 -26.87 -15.90
CA ALA A 266 -1.17 -28.10 -15.33
C ALA A 266 -2.05 -28.73 -14.23
N TYR A 267 -2.99 -27.95 -13.68
CA TYR A 267 -3.94 -28.41 -12.67
C TYR A 267 -5.24 -28.91 -13.29
N GLU A 268 -5.81 -29.92 -12.65
CA GLU A 268 -7.26 -30.11 -12.65
C GLU A 268 -7.85 -29.10 -11.66
N SER A 269 -8.81 -28.29 -12.13
CA SER A 269 -9.39 -27.22 -11.32
C SER A 269 -10.89 -27.36 -11.23
N GLU A 270 -11.43 -27.02 -10.05
CA GLU A 270 -12.85 -26.88 -9.82
C GLU A 270 -13.24 -25.40 -9.87
N MET A 271 -14.25 -25.06 -10.66
CA MET A 271 -14.72 -23.68 -10.74
C MET A 271 -15.64 -23.36 -9.56
N VAL A 272 -15.07 -22.83 -8.49
CA VAL A 272 -15.81 -22.40 -7.30
C VAL A 272 -16.26 -20.96 -7.46
N ARG A 273 -17.50 -20.66 -7.06
CA ARG A 273 -17.96 -19.28 -6.92
C ARG A 273 -17.75 -18.79 -5.49
N TRP A 274 -17.18 -17.60 -5.36
CA TRP A 274 -16.95 -16.93 -4.08
C TRP A 274 -17.35 -15.46 -4.21
N PHE A 275 -18.41 -15.08 -3.50
CA PHE A 275 -19.04 -13.76 -3.56
C PHE A 275 -19.30 -13.29 -5.00
N GLY A 276 -19.87 -14.17 -5.83
CA GLY A 276 -20.20 -13.89 -7.23
C GLY A 276 -19.02 -13.87 -8.19
N ARG A 277 -17.78 -14.07 -7.73
CA ARG A 277 -16.59 -14.24 -8.57
C ARG A 277 -16.26 -15.72 -8.74
N ARG A 278 -15.70 -16.09 -9.88
CA ARG A 278 -15.33 -17.47 -10.18
C ARG A 278 -13.83 -17.66 -9.99
N TYR A 279 -13.45 -18.68 -9.23
CA TYR A 279 -12.06 -19.05 -8.96
C TYR A 279 -11.82 -20.49 -9.42
N PRO A 280 -10.80 -20.75 -10.25
CA PRO A 280 -10.34 -22.11 -10.53
C PRO A 280 -9.57 -22.63 -9.31
N VAL A 281 -10.28 -23.27 -8.38
CA VAL A 281 -9.69 -23.82 -7.15
C VAL A 281 -8.92 -25.09 -7.47
N VAL A 282 -7.72 -25.21 -6.90
CA VAL A 282 -6.79 -26.30 -7.17
C VAL A 282 -6.19 -26.84 -5.87
N THR A 283 -5.96 -28.15 -5.83
CA THR A 283 -5.36 -28.87 -4.70
C THR A 283 -4.56 -30.07 -5.24
N PRO A 284 -3.30 -30.30 -4.81
CA PRO A 284 -2.49 -29.42 -3.97
C PRO A 284 -2.01 -28.19 -4.76
N TYR A 285 -2.04 -27.02 -4.15
CA TYR A 285 -1.55 -25.77 -4.70
C TYR A 285 -0.03 -25.67 -4.53
N VAL A 286 0.69 -25.59 -5.65
CA VAL A 286 2.17 -25.58 -5.69
C VAL A 286 2.76 -24.37 -6.44
N ASP A 287 1.95 -23.36 -6.78
CA ASP A 287 2.41 -22.17 -7.52
C ASP A 287 3.32 -21.25 -6.70
N HIS A 288 3.09 -21.17 -5.39
CA HIS A 288 3.77 -20.24 -4.51
C HIS A 288 4.31 -20.88 -3.22
N PRO A 289 5.42 -20.33 -2.67
CA PRO A 289 5.96 -20.79 -1.39
C PRO A 289 5.01 -20.58 -0.20
N PRO A 290 5.08 -21.43 0.85
CA PRO A 290 4.04 -21.51 1.89
C PRO A 290 4.19 -20.48 3.04
N LEU A 291 5.32 -19.78 3.18
CA LEU A 291 5.60 -19.02 4.41
C LEU A 291 4.66 -17.82 4.60
N THR A 292 4.37 -17.06 3.53
CA THR A 292 3.48 -15.91 3.64
C THR A 292 2.04 -16.32 4.01
N PRO A 293 1.40 -17.28 3.30
CA PRO A 293 0.06 -17.75 3.69
C PRO A 293 -0.01 -18.24 5.13
N LEU A 294 0.99 -19.01 5.57
CA LEU A 294 1.09 -19.56 6.93
C LEU A 294 1.14 -18.46 7.99
N LEU A 295 2.02 -17.47 7.82
CA LEU A 295 2.18 -16.37 8.78
C LEU A 295 0.97 -15.44 8.78
N ALA A 296 0.41 -15.13 7.61
CA ALA A 296 -0.79 -14.30 7.50
C ALA A 296 -1.96 -14.95 8.24
N THR A 297 -2.16 -16.26 8.03
CA THR A 297 -3.20 -17.05 8.71
C THR A 297 -2.95 -17.15 10.20
N ALA A 298 -1.70 -17.33 10.64
CA ALA A 298 -1.37 -17.36 12.06
C ALA A 298 -1.76 -16.05 12.77
N VAL A 299 -1.37 -14.91 12.21
CA VAL A 299 -1.75 -13.59 12.75
C VAL A 299 -3.26 -13.39 12.70
N GLY A 300 -3.89 -13.77 11.59
CA GLY A 300 -5.33 -13.69 11.42
C GLY A 300 -6.08 -14.50 12.48
N ARG A 301 -5.71 -15.76 12.73
CA ARG A 301 -6.29 -16.62 13.78
C ARG A 301 -6.12 -16.02 15.18
N LEU A 302 -4.95 -15.49 15.50
CA LEU A 302 -4.69 -14.83 16.79
C LEU A 302 -5.57 -13.60 17.00
N ALA A 303 -5.77 -12.79 15.95
CA ALA A 303 -6.64 -11.62 16.01
C ALA A 303 -8.14 -11.98 16.00
N ALA A 304 -8.48 -13.10 15.38
CA ALA A 304 -9.83 -13.65 15.23
C ALA A 304 -10.30 -14.48 16.44
N ALA A 305 -9.40 -14.87 17.34
CA ALA A 305 -9.66 -15.78 18.47
C ALA A 305 -10.91 -15.48 19.34
N PRO A 306 -11.37 -14.21 19.51
CA PRO A 306 -12.60 -13.94 20.26
C PRO A 306 -13.92 -14.22 19.51
N VAL A 307 -13.88 -14.47 18.20
CA VAL A 307 -15.07 -14.57 17.35
C VAL A 307 -15.02 -15.87 16.56
N ALA A 308 -16.15 -16.58 16.49
CA ALA A 308 -16.27 -17.90 15.88
C ALA A 308 -16.11 -17.85 14.33
N TYR A 309 -14.90 -17.56 13.85
CA TYR A 309 -14.59 -17.44 12.42
C TYR A 309 -14.25 -18.78 11.74
N ARG A 310 -14.41 -19.92 12.44
CA ARG A 310 -14.22 -21.28 11.90
C ARG A 310 -15.11 -21.62 10.69
N GLN A 311 -15.93 -20.70 10.21
CA GLN A 311 -17.06 -20.95 9.32
C GLN A 311 -17.00 -20.08 8.05
N VAL A 312 -15.84 -19.56 7.68
CA VAL A 312 -15.59 -18.96 6.36
C VAL A 312 -14.79 -19.98 5.54
N PRO A 313 -15.09 -20.25 4.26
CA PRO A 313 -14.17 -20.98 3.38
C PRO A 313 -12.81 -20.29 3.30
N GLY A 314 -11.78 -20.93 3.87
CA GLY A 314 -10.47 -20.30 4.18
C GLY A 314 -10.28 -19.90 5.65
N GLY A 315 -11.22 -20.21 6.53
CA GLY A 315 -11.26 -20.13 8.00
C GLY A 315 -10.88 -18.81 8.69
N VAL A 316 -10.46 -17.79 7.96
CA VAL A 316 -10.01 -16.52 8.51
C VAL A 316 -10.48 -15.38 7.59
N PRO A 317 -11.26 -14.41 8.11
CA PRO A 317 -11.68 -13.25 7.35
C PRO A 317 -10.48 -12.47 6.79
N LEU A 318 -10.58 -11.98 5.55
CA LEU A 318 -9.51 -11.16 4.96
C LEU A 318 -9.13 -10.00 5.86
N ALA A 319 -10.11 -9.32 6.46
CA ALA A 319 -9.84 -8.23 7.40
C ALA A 319 -8.83 -8.62 8.49
N ALA A 320 -8.95 -9.82 9.07
CA ALA A 320 -8.02 -10.31 10.08
C ALA A 320 -6.66 -10.66 9.48
N LEU A 321 -6.63 -11.32 8.31
CA LEU A 321 -5.37 -11.60 7.60
C LEU A 321 -4.59 -10.33 7.25
N ARG A 322 -5.28 -9.25 6.88
CA ARG A 322 -4.69 -7.94 6.57
C ARG A 322 -3.93 -7.31 7.75
N LEU A 323 -4.08 -7.79 8.99
CA LEU A 323 -3.25 -7.34 10.10
C LEU A 323 -1.78 -7.76 9.95
N PHE A 324 -1.51 -8.88 9.26
CA PHE A 324 -0.16 -9.34 8.98
C PHE A 324 0.69 -8.34 8.17
N PRO A 325 0.30 -7.92 6.94
CA PRO A 325 1.08 -6.95 6.16
C PRO A 325 1.18 -5.59 6.87
N ILE A 326 0.19 -5.20 7.69
CA ILE A 326 0.23 -3.98 8.50
C ILE A 326 1.32 -4.07 9.58
N LEU A 327 1.39 -5.19 10.30
CA LEU A 327 2.43 -5.43 11.31
C LEU A 327 3.82 -5.45 10.65
N VAL A 328 3.96 -6.23 9.58
CA VAL A 328 5.21 -6.39 8.84
C VAL A 328 5.72 -5.06 8.28
N SER A 329 4.85 -4.24 7.69
CA SER A 329 5.23 -2.92 7.18
C SER A 329 5.58 -1.91 8.27
N THR A 330 4.95 -2.01 9.44
CA THR A 330 5.32 -1.20 10.62
C THR A 330 6.71 -1.57 11.14
N LEU A 331 7.03 -2.87 11.19
CA LEU A 331 8.38 -3.34 11.53
C LEU A 331 9.42 -2.93 10.47
N ALA A 332 9.06 -3.02 9.19
CA ALA A 332 9.91 -2.56 8.09
C ALA A 332 10.23 -1.06 8.23
N LEU A 333 9.24 -0.23 8.58
CA LEU A 333 9.45 1.19 8.86
C LEU A 333 10.37 1.44 10.06
N ALA A 334 10.28 0.65 11.13
CA ALA A 334 11.20 0.76 12.26
C ALA A 334 12.66 0.51 11.83
N LEU A 335 12.89 -0.51 10.99
CA LEU A 335 14.21 -0.78 10.41
C LEU A 335 14.66 0.34 9.46
N LEU A 336 13.76 0.87 8.63
CA LEU A 336 14.03 2.01 7.75
C LEU A 336 14.51 3.23 8.54
N LEU A 337 13.81 3.57 9.63
CA LEU A 337 14.18 4.68 10.51
C LEU A 337 15.57 4.46 11.12
N SER A 338 15.84 3.26 11.63
CA SER A 338 17.14 2.90 12.20
C SER A 338 18.28 2.99 11.18
N LEU A 339 18.10 2.38 10.00
CA LEU A 339 19.08 2.38 8.91
C LEU A 339 19.31 3.77 8.35
N GLY A 340 18.23 4.48 8.04
CA GLY A 340 18.27 5.83 7.48
C GLY A 340 18.99 6.79 8.42
N ARG A 341 18.76 6.68 9.73
CA ARG A 341 19.43 7.52 10.71
C ARG A 341 20.93 7.28 10.71
N ARG A 342 21.34 6.02 10.67
CA ARG A 342 22.76 5.63 10.64
C ARG A 342 23.46 6.08 9.35
N TRP A 343 22.76 6.03 8.21
CA TRP A 343 23.38 6.27 6.90
C TRP A 343 23.33 7.72 6.43
N LEU A 344 22.21 8.40 6.65
CA LEU A 344 21.93 9.72 6.07
C LEU A 344 21.53 10.78 7.10
N GLY A 345 21.43 10.41 8.38
CA GLY A 345 21.06 11.31 9.47
C GLY A 345 19.58 11.23 9.85
N ALA A 346 19.25 11.83 11.01
CA ALA A 346 17.92 11.75 11.61
C ALA A 346 16.84 12.40 10.73
N GLU A 347 17.17 13.49 10.05
CA GLU A 347 16.27 14.28 9.22
C GLU A 347 15.80 13.49 8.00
N ALA A 348 16.73 12.92 7.25
CA ALA A 348 16.43 12.07 6.10
C ALA A 348 15.64 10.83 6.53
N ALA A 349 16.01 10.21 7.64
CA ALA A 349 15.32 9.04 8.17
C ALA A 349 13.87 9.34 8.53
N LEU A 350 13.63 10.39 9.31
CA LEU A 350 12.28 10.80 9.71
C LEU A 350 11.46 11.16 8.48
N ALA A 351 11.97 12.00 7.58
CA ALA A 351 11.27 12.37 6.35
C ALA A 351 10.91 11.15 5.49
N ALA A 352 11.85 10.21 5.30
CA ALA A 352 11.58 8.96 4.58
C ALA A 352 10.48 8.15 5.27
N GLY A 353 10.52 8.10 6.61
CA GLY A 353 9.53 7.39 7.41
C GLY A 353 8.14 8.01 7.32
N VAL A 354 8.03 9.34 7.30
CA VAL A 354 6.76 10.05 7.07
C VAL A 354 6.20 9.68 5.71
N LEU A 355 7.00 9.82 4.65
CA LEU A 355 6.56 9.49 3.30
C LEU A 355 6.16 8.01 3.22
N TYR A 356 6.91 7.09 3.80
CA TYR A 356 6.55 5.66 3.81
C TYR A 356 5.27 5.39 4.60
N ALA A 357 5.05 6.10 5.71
CA ALA A 357 3.87 5.95 6.54
C ALA A 357 2.60 6.48 5.86
N SER A 358 2.71 7.60 5.11
CA SER A 358 1.57 8.35 4.59
C SER A 358 1.36 8.26 3.09
N GLU A 359 2.28 7.67 2.33
CA GLU A 359 2.13 7.58 0.87
C GLU A 359 0.96 6.64 0.52
N PRO A 360 -0.11 7.13 -0.14
CA PRO A 360 -1.34 6.40 -0.41
C PRO A 360 -1.17 5.03 -1.04
N LEU A 361 -0.25 4.88 -2.00
CA LEU A 361 -0.03 3.58 -2.64
C LEU A 361 0.52 2.58 -1.62
N LEU A 362 1.52 2.94 -0.82
CA LEU A 362 2.09 2.09 0.22
C LEU A 362 1.08 1.81 1.34
N VAL A 363 0.24 2.78 1.71
CA VAL A 363 -0.85 2.54 2.66
C VAL A 363 -1.80 1.48 2.12
N GLY A 364 -2.26 1.61 0.87
CA GLY A 364 -3.15 0.63 0.24
C GLY A 364 -2.49 -0.74 0.04
N LEU A 365 -1.26 -0.77 -0.49
CA LEU A 365 -0.51 -2.00 -0.76
C LEU A 365 -0.16 -2.77 0.52
N HIS A 366 0.13 -2.08 1.63
CA HIS A 366 0.40 -2.74 2.91
C HIS A 366 -0.85 -3.08 3.72
N ARG A 367 -2.04 -2.77 3.19
CA ARG A 367 -3.29 -3.38 3.65
C ARG A 367 -3.59 -4.69 2.92
N LEU A 368 -2.99 -4.94 1.76
CA LEU A 368 -3.16 -6.20 1.04
C LEU A 368 -2.29 -7.30 1.64
N VAL A 369 -2.86 -8.51 1.76
CA VAL A 369 -2.09 -9.71 2.09
C VAL A 369 -1.24 -10.10 0.87
N LYS A 370 -0.01 -9.59 0.83
CA LYS A 370 0.95 -9.77 -0.27
C LYS A 370 2.33 -10.10 0.29
N GLU A 371 2.99 -11.06 -0.34
CA GLU A 371 4.31 -11.55 0.03
C GLU A 371 5.35 -10.43 -0.03
N GLU A 372 5.20 -9.47 -0.93
CA GLU A 372 6.15 -8.36 -1.07
C GLU A 372 6.25 -7.49 0.18
N SER A 373 5.21 -7.46 1.04
CA SER A 373 5.32 -6.83 2.36
C SER A 373 6.37 -7.54 3.22
N LEU A 374 6.37 -8.87 3.23
CA LEU A 374 7.35 -9.68 3.96
C LEU A 374 8.74 -9.59 3.32
N VAL A 375 8.81 -9.58 1.99
CA VAL A 375 10.07 -9.36 1.27
C VAL A 375 10.68 -7.99 1.62
N ALA A 376 9.87 -6.93 1.75
CA ALA A 376 10.36 -5.61 2.17
C ALA A 376 10.97 -5.62 3.58
N LEU A 377 10.32 -6.30 4.53
CA LEU A 377 10.87 -6.48 5.88
C LEU A 377 12.19 -7.25 5.84
N PHE A 378 12.24 -8.37 5.10
CA PHE A 378 13.46 -9.17 4.97
C PHE A 378 14.58 -8.39 4.26
N PHE A 379 14.24 -7.54 3.28
CA PHE A 379 15.20 -6.66 2.61
C PHE A 379 15.89 -5.74 3.60
N LEU A 380 15.10 -5.02 4.40
CA LEU A 380 15.63 -4.09 5.40
C LEU A 380 16.34 -4.80 6.55
N ALA A 381 15.84 -5.95 7.00
CA ALA A 381 16.48 -6.76 8.04
C ALA A 381 17.85 -7.30 7.59
N THR A 382 17.92 -7.75 6.34
CA THR A 382 19.17 -8.19 5.70
C THR A 382 20.19 -7.07 5.65
N LEU A 383 19.78 -5.89 5.18
CA LEU A 383 20.61 -4.68 5.19
C LEU A 383 21.08 -4.30 6.59
N TRP A 384 20.19 -4.39 7.58
CA TRP A 384 20.48 -4.07 8.97
C TRP A 384 21.52 -5.02 9.56
N LEU A 385 21.42 -6.32 9.30
CA LEU A 385 22.42 -7.32 9.72
C LEU A 385 23.74 -7.17 8.94
N ALA A 386 23.69 -6.99 7.63
CA ALA A 386 24.87 -6.84 6.77
C ALA A 386 25.70 -5.59 7.11
N ALA A 387 25.06 -4.55 7.66
CA ALA A 387 25.74 -3.34 8.13
C ALA A 387 26.41 -3.49 9.52
N ARG A 388 26.31 -4.66 10.17
CA ARG A 388 26.94 -4.95 11.47
C ARG A 388 28.15 -5.89 11.30
N PRO A 389 29.07 -5.93 12.27
CA PRO A 389 30.11 -6.95 12.31
C PRO A 389 29.48 -8.35 12.37
N ALA A 390 30.06 -9.33 11.68
CA ALA A 390 29.57 -10.69 11.58
C ALA A 390 29.96 -11.51 12.81
N GLY A 391 29.37 -11.13 13.93
CA GLY A 391 29.29 -11.97 15.10
C GLY A 391 28.50 -13.26 14.79
N ARG A 392 28.68 -14.25 15.66
CA ARG A 392 27.97 -15.55 15.54
C ARG A 392 26.46 -15.36 15.45
N ARG A 393 25.90 -14.48 16.27
CA ARG A 393 24.45 -14.18 16.29
C ARG A 393 24.00 -13.57 14.97
N GLU A 394 24.71 -12.56 14.47
CA GLU A 394 24.39 -11.87 13.22
C GLU A 394 24.46 -12.83 12.02
N LEU A 395 25.45 -13.71 11.98
CA LEU A 395 25.59 -14.72 10.92
C LEU A 395 24.46 -15.75 10.95
N ILE A 396 24.07 -16.23 12.14
CA ILE A 396 22.94 -17.15 12.28
C ILE A 396 21.66 -16.48 11.79
N LEU A 397 21.38 -15.25 12.25
CA LEU A 397 20.19 -14.51 11.82
C LEU A 397 20.20 -14.22 10.32
N LEU A 398 21.35 -13.89 9.74
CA LEU A 398 21.50 -13.67 8.31
C LEU A 398 21.23 -14.96 7.51
N GLY A 399 21.82 -16.09 7.95
CA GLY A 399 21.57 -17.40 7.33
C GLY A 399 20.10 -17.81 7.42
N LEU A 400 19.46 -17.60 8.58
CA LEU A 400 18.03 -17.87 8.75
C LEU A 400 17.18 -17.00 7.83
N LEU A 401 17.46 -15.69 7.72
CA LEU A 401 16.74 -14.82 6.77
C LEU A 401 16.92 -15.29 5.33
N CYS A 402 18.14 -15.66 4.91
CA CYS A 402 18.38 -16.21 3.59
C CYS A 402 17.64 -17.53 3.35
N ALA A 403 17.49 -18.38 4.38
CA ALA A 403 16.69 -19.61 4.30
C ALA A 403 15.19 -19.35 4.16
N LEU A 404 14.67 -18.31 4.83
CA LEU A 404 13.25 -17.93 4.74
C LEU A 404 12.89 -17.27 3.41
N CYS A 405 13.85 -16.66 2.69
CA CYS A 405 13.59 -15.99 1.41
C CYS A 405 12.91 -16.88 0.36
N PRO A 406 13.46 -18.05 -0.04
CA PRO A 406 12.79 -18.93 -1.00
C PRO A 406 11.42 -19.42 -0.51
N LEU A 407 11.23 -19.55 0.81
CA LEU A 407 9.96 -19.95 1.41
C LEU A 407 8.90 -18.84 1.42
N THR A 408 9.30 -17.58 1.25
CA THR A 408 8.40 -16.42 1.13
C THR A 408 7.94 -16.22 -0.31
N LYS A 409 8.89 -16.08 -1.24
CA LYS A 409 8.65 -15.80 -2.66
C LYS A 409 9.93 -16.05 -3.45
N ILE A 410 9.80 -16.55 -4.67
CA ILE A 410 10.96 -16.78 -5.56
C ILE A 410 11.73 -15.47 -5.80
N THR A 411 11.02 -14.35 -6.01
CA THR A 411 11.67 -13.04 -6.18
C THR A 411 12.44 -12.58 -4.95
N ALA A 412 12.17 -13.12 -3.75
CA ALA A 412 12.95 -12.84 -2.54
C ALA A 412 14.37 -13.43 -2.58
N LEU A 413 14.69 -14.33 -3.52
CA LEU A 413 16.05 -14.81 -3.76
C LEU A 413 17.03 -13.69 -4.16
N CYS A 414 16.52 -12.52 -4.54
CA CYS A 414 17.31 -11.32 -4.68
C CYS A 414 18.05 -10.90 -3.40
N LEU A 415 17.53 -11.28 -2.22
CA LEU A 415 18.12 -10.93 -0.94
C LEU A 415 19.42 -11.70 -0.70
N PRO A 416 19.47 -13.04 -0.83
CA PRO A 416 20.72 -13.78 -0.91
C PRO A 416 21.71 -13.20 -1.92
N ALA A 417 21.27 -12.91 -3.15
CA ALA A 417 22.13 -12.33 -4.17
C ALA A 417 22.71 -10.97 -3.73
N ALA A 418 21.90 -10.16 -3.06
CA ALA A 418 22.30 -8.89 -2.49
C ALA A 418 23.34 -9.05 -1.36
N VAL A 419 23.18 -10.04 -0.48
CA VAL A 419 24.17 -10.37 0.56
C VAL A 419 25.48 -10.83 -0.06
N LEU A 420 25.44 -11.64 -1.12
CA LEU A 420 26.63 -12.06 -1.84
C LEU A 420 27.33 -10.88 -2.53
N GLY A 421 26.57 -9.97 -3.14
CA GLY A 421 27.11 -8.72 -3.68
C GLY A 421 27.79 -7.86 -2.61
N TRP A 422 27.21 -7.77 -1.41
CA TRP A 422 27.83 -7.08 -0.28
C TRP A 422 29.10 -7.79 0.19
N ALA A 423 29.08 -9.11 0.31
CA ALA A 423 30.25 -9.90 0.68
C ALA A 423 31.38 -9.75 -0.34
N ALA A 424 31.06 -9.79 -1.64
CA ALA A 424 32.02 -9.54 -2.71
C ALA A 424 32.61 -8.14 -2.61
N TRP A 425 31.79 -7.12 -2.33
CA TRP A 425 32.26 -5.76 -2.12
C TRP A 425 33.27 -5.67 -0.96
N ASP A 426 32.95 -6.28 0.18
CA ASP A 426 33.84 -6.29 1.36
C ASP A 426 35.12 -7.10 1.08
N TRP A 427 35.03 -8.19 0.31
CA TRP A 427 36.18 -8.96 -0.15
C TRP A 427 37.16 -8.11 -0.95
N PHE A 428 36.67 -7.35 -1.94
CA PHE A 428 37.52 -6.49 -2.78
C PHE A 428 38.14 -5.31 -2.01
N ARG A 429 37.60 -4.95 -0.85
CA ARG A 429 38.18 -3.93 0.04
C ARG A 429 39.18 -4.47 1.05
N GLY A 430 39.40 -5.78 1.10
CA GLY A 430 40.37 -6.42 2.00
C GLY A 430 39.76 -7.11 3.22
N ASP A 431 38.45 -6.96 3.46
CA ASP A 431 37.74 -7.56 4.59
C ASP A 431 37.37 -9.05 4.33
N ARG A 432 38.34 -9.84 3.88
CA ARG A 432 38.13 -11.19 3.34
C ARG A 432 37.49 -12.17 4.33
N VAL A 433 37.86 -12.09 5.61
CA VAL A 433 37.33 -13.00 6.65
C VAL A 433 35.83 -12.74 6.85
N GLU A 434 35.46 -11.48 6.97
CA GLU A 434 34.09 -11.03 7.16
C GLU A 434 33.23 -11.36 5.94
N ALA A 435 33.73 -11.05 4.74
CA ALA A 435 33.11 -11.40 3.48
C ALA A 435 32.84 -12.91 3.37
N ARG A 436 33.85 -13.75 3.65
CA ARG A 436 33.71 -15.21 3.62
C ARG A 436 32.65 -15.69 4.61
N ARG A 437 32.64 -15.17 5.84
CA ARG A 437 31.65 -15.56 6.87
C ARG A 437 30.22 -15.25 6.41
N ARG A 438 29.98 -14.04 5.91
CA ARG A 438 28.64 -13.65 5.40
C ARG A 438 28.24 -14.46 4.18
N ALA A 439 29.17 -14.69 3.25
CA ALA A 439 28.92 -15.52 2.07
C ALA A 439 28.55 -16.95 2.45
N VAL A 440 29.29 -17.58 3.35
CA VAL A 440 29.01 -18.95 3.84
C VAL A 440 27.64 -19.01 4.52
N ALA A 441 27.33 -18.07 5.43
CA ALA A 441 26.04 -18.03 6.10
C ALA A 441 24.88 -17.85 5.09
N CYS A 442 25.07 -16.96 4.11
CA CYS A 442 24.10 -16.72 3.04
C CYS A 442 23.87 -17.95 2.18
N VAL A 443 24.93 -18.59 1.66
CA VAL A 443 24.85 -19.77 0.80
C VAL A 443 24.24 -20.93 1.56
N ALA A 444 24.73 -21.23 2.77
CA ALA A 444 24.20 -22.32 3.58
C ALA A 444 22.71 -22.12 3.90
N GLY A 445 22.32 -20.90 4.31
CA GLY A 445 20.93 -20.56 4.56
C GLY A 445 20.07 -20.70 3.31
N THR A 446 20.49 -20.12 2.18
CA THR A 446 19.74 -20.17 0.92
C THR A 446 19.57 -21.61 0.43
N LEU A 447 20.63 -22.42 0.46
CA LEU A 447 20.56 -23.83 0.10
C LEU A 447 19.58 -24.58 1.02
N ALA A 448 19.66 -24.38 2.34
CA ALA A 448 18.72 -24.99 3.27
C ALA A 448 17.25 -24.61 2.96
N GLY A 449 17.00 -23.32 2.68
CA GLY A 449 15.67 -22.82 2.32
C GLY A 449 15.15 -23.37 0.99
N VAL A 450 15.99 -23.38 -0.04
CA VAL A 450 15.65 -23.94 -1.37
C VAL A 450 15.42 -25.44 -1.28
N SER A 451 16.28 -26.17 -0.57
CA SER A 451 16.11 -27.60 -0.33
C SER A 451 14.80 -27.87 0.41
N LEU A 452 14.46 -27.11 1.46
CA LEU A 452 13.20 -27.26 2.17
C LEU A 452 11.99 -26.99 1.26
N LEU A 453 12.05 -25.96 0.42
CA LEU A 453 11.00 -25.66 -0.54
C LEU A 453 10.82 -26.81 -1.55
N ILE A 454 11.90 -27.30 -2.14
CA ILE A 454 11.85 -28.40 -3.11
C ILE A 454 11.30 -29.65 -2.45
N LEU A 455 11.78 -30.00 -1.24
CA LEU A 455 11.28 -31.15 -0.48
C LEU A 455 9.79 -31.01 -0.19
N TYR A 456 9.34 -29.82 0.26
CA TYR A 456 7.92 -29.55 0.49
C TYR A 456 7.08 -29.74 -0.78
N LEU A 457 7.46 -29.12 -1.91
CA LEU A 457 6.68 -29.20 -3.15
C LEU A 457 6.71 -30.61 -3.77
N THR A 458 7.85 -31.29 -3.67
CA THR A 458 8.04 -32.67 -4.17
C THR A 458 7.28 -33.68 -3.31
N ALA A 459 7.16 -33.43 -1.99
CA ALA A 459 6.39 -34.28 -1.10
C ALA A 459 4.88 -34.16 -1.31
N LEU A 460 4.40 -33.04 -1.87
CA LEU A 460 2.98 -32.84 -2.20
C LEU A 460 2.61 -33.59 -3.50
N ASP A 461 3.26 -33.22 -4.61
CA ASP A 461 3.12 -33.91 -5.89
C ASP A 461 4.31 -33.55 -6.80
N PRO A 462 5.26 -34.48 -7.01
CA PRO A 462 6.47 -34.20 -7.80
C PRO A 462 6.17 -33.95 -9.28
N THR A 463 5.14 -34.60 -9.82
CA THR A 463 4.79 -34.52 -11.24
C THR A 463 4.10 -33.20 -11.53
N LEU A 464 3.12 -32.83 -10.70
CA LEU A 464 2.44 -31.55 -10.80
C LEU A 464 3.41 -30.40 -10.60
N TYR A 465 4.29 -30.47 -9.59
CA TYR A 465 5.32 -29.47 -9.36
C TYR A 465 6.20 -29.26 -10.61
N ALA A 466 6.69 -30.33 -11.23
CA ALA A 466 7.51 -30.24 -12.44
C ALA A 466 6.74 -29.58 -13.60
N ARG A 467 5.46 -29.92 -13.81
CA ARG A 467 4.63 -29.30 -14.86
C ARG A 467 4.36 -27.82 -14.60
N VAL A 468 4.01 -27.46 -13.36
CA VAL A 468 3.78 -26.07 -12.96
C VAL A 468 5.05 -25.24 -13.13
N TRP A 469 6.21 -25.77 -12.75
CA TRP A 469 7.48 -25.07 -12.94
C TRP A 469 7.84 -24.93 -14.42
N SER A 470 7.64 -25.96 -15.25
CA SER A 470 7.83 -25.83 -16.70
C SER A 470 6.98 -24.69 -17.26
N TRP A 471 5.70 -24.62 -16.88
CA TRP A 471 4.79 -23.56 -17.31
C TRP A 471 5.23 -22.17 -16.81
N MET A 472 5.72 -22.07 -15.58
CA MET A 472 6.21 -20.79 -15.03
C MET A 472 7.53 -20.34 -15.67
N ALA A 473 8.38 -21.28 -16.11
CA ALA A 473 9.62 -20.97 -16.82
C ALA A 473 9.38 -20.38 -18.22
N ASP A 474 8.25 -20.71 -18.85
CA ASP A 474 7.86 -20.22 -20.18
C ASP A 474 7.23 -18.81 -20.17
N LYS A 475 7.12 -18.16 -18.99
CA LYS A 475 6.51 -16.84 -18.87
C LYS A 475 7.37 -15.76 -19.55
N PRO A 476 6.75 -14.80 -20.27
CA PRO A 476 7.48 -13.70 -20.86
C PRO A 476 8.11 -12.82 -19.76
N SER A 477 9.44 -12.72 -19.79
CA SER A 477 10.27 -11.92 -18.90
C SER A 477 11.26 -11.07 -19.70
N GLY A 478 11.84 -10.05 -19.07
CA GLY A 478 12.77 -9.14 -19.75
C GLY A 478 12.71 -7.68 -19.27
N LEU A 479 13.50 -6.83 -19.93
CA LEU A 479 13.75 -5.44 -19.49
C LEU A 479 12.54 -4.51 -19.61
N GLU A 480 11.55 -4.83 -20.44
CA GLU A 480 10.28 -4.08 -20.52
C GLU A 480 9.55 -4.03 -19.17
N GLY A 481 9.76 -5.05 -18.31
CA GLY A 481 9.30 -5.02 -16.93
C GLY A 481 9.83 -3.81 -16.15
N LEU A 482 11.06 -3.36 -16.40
CA LEU A 482 11.65 -2.21 -15.71
C LEU A 482 10.87 -0.93 -16.02
N ARG A 483 10.56 -0.74 -17.30
CA ARG A 483 9.76 0.40 -17.79
C ARG A 483 8.42 0.45 -17.08
N ARG A 484 7.75 -0.70 -16.96
CA ARG A 484 6.46 -0.83 -16.28
C ARG A 484 6.55 -0.56 -14.78
N LEU A 485 7.57 -1.05 -14.06
CA LEU A 485 7.74 -0.75 -12.62
C LEU A 485 7.91 0.74 -12.33
N VAL A 486 8.62 1.46 -13.22
CA VAL A 486 8.86 2.90 -13.07
C VAL A 486 7.62 3.71 -13.46
N SER A 487 6.91 3.32 -14.51
CA SER A 487 5.80 4.10 -15.08
C SER A 487 4.41 3.73 -14.54
N HIS A 488 4.19 2.48 -14.14
CA HIS A 488 2.89 1.92 -13.77
C HIS A 488 2.99 1.16 -12.45
N SER A 489 2.69 1.85 -11.35
CA SER A 489 2.74 1.28 -9.99
C SER A 489 1.36 1.03 -9.37
N ALA A 490 0.27 1.11 -10.14
CA ALA A 490 -1.06 0.84 -9.62
C ALA A 490 -1.32 -0.68 -9.52
N MET A 491 -1.71 -1.15 -8.35
CA MET A 491 -2.30 -2.48 -8.13
C MET A 491 -3.70 -2.40 -7.47
N VAL A 492 -4.06 -1.22 -7.00
CA VAL A 492 -5.33 -0.90 -6.34
C VAL A 492 -5.91 0.26 -7.13
N GLU A 493 -7.21 0.24 -7.37
CA GLU A 493 -7.87 1.29 -8.15
C GLU A 493 -7.82 2.65 -7.43
N ALA A 494 -7.67 2.61 -6.10
CA ALA A 494 -7.42 3.76 -5.24
C ALA A 494 -6.01 4.38 -5.39
N GLY A 495 -5.11 3.79 -6.18
CA GLY A 495 -3.72 4.22 -6.36
C GLY A 495 -3.52 5.44 -7.28
N ALA A 496 -4.54 6.28 -7.48
CA ALA A 496 -4.51 7.43 -8.38
C ALA A 496 -3.68 8.63 -7.86
N LEU A 497 -2.61 8.41 -7.08
CA LEU A 497 -1.53 9.38 -7.09
C LEU A 497 -0.83 9.24 -8.43
N GLY A 498 -0.96 10.27 -9.26
CA GLY A 498 -0.49 10.19 -10.63
C GLY A 498 1.03 9.90 -10.75
N PRO A 499 1.48 9.56 -11.96
CA PRO A 499 2.82 9.02 -12.22
C PRO A 499 3.98 9.93 -11.81
N GLY A 500 3.74 11.25 -11.64
CA GLY A 500 4.77 12.23 -11.29
C GLY A 500 5.47 11.96 -9.95
N TRP A 501 4.72 11.53 -8.93
CA TRP A 501 5.30 11.21 -7.62
C TRP A 501 6.23 9.98 -7.67
N ASN A 502 5.78 8.92 -8.35
CA ASN A 502 6.56 7.70 -8.52
C ASN A 502 7.84 7.98 -9.32
N ALA A 503 7.74 8.76 -10.40
CA ALA A 503 8.89 9.16 -11.21
C ALA A 503 9.95 9.92 -10.39
N TRP A 504 9.53 10.87 -9.53
CA TRP A 504 10.45 11.60 -8.65
C TRP A 504 11.25 10.66 -7.74
N ILE A 505 10.57 9.71 -7.08
CA ILE A 505 11.20 8.73 -6.18
C ILE A 505 12.29 7.94 -6.92
N TRP A 506 12.02 7.50 -8.14
CA TRP A 506 12.99 6.78 -8.96
C TRP A 506 14.14 7.66 -9.43
N MET A 507 13.85 8.83 -10.00
CA MET A 507 14.84 9.72 -10.61
C MET A 507 15.76 10.40 -9.60
N VAL A 508 15.29 10.65 -8.38
CA VAL A 508 16.11 11.28 -7.32
C VAL A 508 16.65 10.23 -6.36
N GLY A 509 15.81 9.29 -5.94
CA GLY A 509 16.15 8.33 -4.90
C GLY A 509 17.28 7.40 -5.31
N LEU A 510 17.13 6.71 -6.45
CA LEU A 510 18.11 5.72 -6.88
C LEU A 510 19.48 6.34 -7.22
N PRO A 511 19.60 7.44 -7.98
CA PRO A 511 20.89 8.06 -8.24
C PRO A 511 21.56 8.61 -6.97
N PHE A 512 20.79 9.17 -6.04
CA PHE A 512 21.35 9.63 -4.77
C PHE A 512 21.91 8.47 -3.95
N LEU A 513 21.17 7.35 -3.85
CA LEU A 513 21.67 6.13 -3.23
C LEU A 513 22.93 5.62 -3.94
N ALA A 514 22.97 5.62 -5.28
CA ALA A 514 24.13 5.15 -6.03
C ALA A 514 25.40 5.96 -5.72
N VAL A 515 25.25 7.25 -5.46
CA VAL A 515 26.39 8.13 -5.10
C VAL A 515 26.77 8.01 -3.62
N ARG A 516 25.78 8.00 -2.71
CA ARG A 516 26.04 8.08 -1.26
C ARG A 516 26.16 6.73 -0.58
N LEU A 517 25.41 5.75 -1.05
CA LEU A 517 25.28 4.41 -0.50
C LEU A 517 25.36 3.38 -1.65
N PRO A 518 26.47 3.34 -2.41
CA PRO A 518 26.58 2.51 -3.62
C PRO A 518 26.29 1.03 -3.36
N ARG A 519 26.62 0.52 -2.16
CA ARG A 519 26.28 -0.83 -1.73
C ARG A 519 24.77 -1.07 -1.74
N VAL A 520 24.00 -0.16 -1.13
CA VAL A 520 22.54 -0.22 -1.05
C VAL A 520 21.92 -0.09 -2.44
N ALA A 521 22.46 0.81 -3.27
CA ALA A 521 22.00 0.98 -4.65
C ALA A 521 22.26 -0.26 -5.52
N LEU A 522 23.41 -0.92 -5.34
CA LEU A 522 23.70 -2.20 -5.99
C LEU A 522 22.65 -3.25 -5.64
N LEU A 523 22.26 -3.35 -4.37
CA LEU A 523 21.23 -4.32 -3.94
C LEU A 523 19.87 -3.99 -4.57
N ALA A 524 19.50 -2.71 -4.60
CA ALA A 524 18.29 -2.26 -5.25
C ALA A 524 18.29 -2.57 -6.76
N GLY A 525 19.43 -2.39 -7.42
CA GLY A 525 19.63 -2.75 -8.83
C GLY A 525 19.54 -4.25 -9.09
N LEU A 526 20.11 -5.08 -8.21
CA LEU A 526 20.00 -6.55 -8.31
C LEU A 526 18.57 -7.03 -8.12
N TYR A 527 17.83 -6.45 -7.17
CA TYR A 527 16.39 -6.71 -7.01
C TYR A 527 15.63 -6.37 -8.28
N LEU A 528 15.85 -5.17 -8.84
CA LEU A 528 15.20 -4.74 -10.07
C LEU A 528 15.47 -5.73 -11.20
N LEU A 529 16.73 -6.10 -11.38
CA LEU A 529 17.12 -7.07 -12.40
C LEU A 529 16.39 -8.40 -12.22
N LEU A 530 16.40 -8.96 -11.00
CA LEU A 530 15.76 -10.25 -10.74
C LEU A 530 14.23 -10.20 -10.87
N VAL A 531 13.58 -9.11 -10.47
CA VAL A 531 12.15 -8.93 -10.72
C VAL A 531 11.89 -8.83 -12.22
N THR A 532 12.70 -8.11 -12.98
CA THR A 532 12.50 -7.99 -14.43
C THR A 532 12.71 -9.30 -15.18
N LEU A 533 13.60 -10.15 -14.67
CA LEU A 533 13.87 -11.48 -15.23
C LEU A 533 12.92 -12.57 -14.72
N GLY A 534 12.33 -12.39 -13.54
CA GLY A 534 11.52 -13.42 -12.88
C GLY A 534 10.02 -13.15 -12.82
N ALA A 535 9.58 -11.91 -12.99
CA ALA A 535 8.16 -11.57 -12.94
C ALA A 535 7.52 -11.70 -14.32
N ASP A 536 6.29 -12.21 -14.36
CA ASP A 536 5.48 -12.29 -15.58
C ASP A 536 5.14 -10.89 -16.06
N GLN A 537 5.65 -10.49 -17.23
CA GLN A 537 5.41 -9.17 -17.77
C GLN A 537 3.93 -8.91 -18.07
N ARG A 538 3.11 -9.95 -18.29
CA ARG A 538 1.66 -9.81 -18.51
C ARG A 538 0.93 -9.30 -17.28
N HIS A 539 1.47 -9.60 -16.10
CA HIS A 539 0.87 -9.34 -14.80
C HIS A 539 1.85 -8.59 -13.87
N LEU A 540 2.63 -7.66 -14.45
CA LEU A 540 3.56 -6.87 -13.68
C LEU A 540 2.82 -5.77 -12.91
N TYR A 541 2.59 -6.03 -11.62
CA TYR A 541 1.86 -5.11 -10.75
C TYR A 541 2.78 -4.21 -9.92
N GLY A 542 2.20 -3.14 -9.38
CA GLY A 542 2.90 -2.21 -8.48
C GLY A 542 3.47 -2.85 -7.20
N CYS A 543 2.98 -4.03 -6.77
CA CYS A 543 3.47 -4.70 -5.56
C CYS A 543 4.97 -5.00 -5.62
N TYR A 544 5.52 -5.27 -6.80
CA TYR A 544 6.95 -5.53 -6.96
C TYR A 544 7.83 -4.33 -6.58
N THR A 545 7.27 -3.13 -6.48
CA THR A 545 8.00 -1.94 -6.00
C THR A 545 8.07 -1.84 -4.46
N ILE A 546 7.21 -2.58 -3.74
CA ILE A 546 7.09 -2.52 -2.27
C ILE A 546 8.44 -2.74 -1.57
N PRO A 547 9.27 -3.75 -1.93
CA PRO A 547 10.55 -3.98 -1.25
C PRO A 547 11.58 -2.87 -1.46
N LEU A 548 11.49 -2.13 -2.56
CA LEU A 548 12.46 -1.07 -2.90
C LEU A 548 12.03 0.32 -2.41
N ARG A 549 10.72 0.56 -2.33
CA ARG A 549 10.15 1.84 -1.92
C ARG A 549 10.78 2.44 -0.65
N PRO A 550 11.01 1.69 0.45
CA PRO A 550 11.69 2.23 1.64
C PRO A 550 13.04 2.91 1.31
N LEU A 551 13.86 2.25 0.50
CA LEU A 551 15.19 2.73 0.16
C LEU A 551 15.12 3.92 -0.80
N LEU A 552 14.24 3.86 -1.80
CA LEU A 552 14.08 4.97 -2.74
C LEU A 552 13.59 6.24 -2.04
N LEU A 553 12.64 6.12 -1.09
CA LEU A 553 12.19 7.24 -0.26
C LEU A 553 13.32 7.78 0.62
N LEU A 554 14.15 6.90 1.19
CA LEU A 554 15.34 7.29 1.95
C LEU A 554 16.38 8.01 1.07
N GLY A 555 16.59 7.54 -0.15
CA GLY A 555 17.45 8.19 -1.14
C GLY A 555 16.94 9.58 -1.51
N ALA A 556 15.64 9.69 -1.80
CA ALA A 556 15.04 10.92 -2.26
C ALA A 556 15.04 11.99 -1.16
N THR A 557 14.67 11.63 0.07
CA THR A 557 14.77 12.52 1.23
C THR A 557 16.22 12.80 1.62
N GLY A 558 17.10 11.81 1.51
CA GLY A 558 18.54 12.01 1.62
C GLY A 558 19.06 13.10 0.68
N ALA A 559 18.63 13.11 -0.58
CA ALA A 559 18.98 14.15 -1.54
C ALA A 559 18.51 15.54 -1.08
N LEU A 560 17.25 15.64 -0.61
CA LEU A 560 16.67 16.89 -0.09
C LEU A 560 17.42 17.45 1.13
N PHE A 561 17.83 16.58 2.06
CA PHE A 561 18.49 16.99 3.30
C PHE A 561 20.01 17.02 3.22
N SER A 562 20.60 16.46 2.17
CA SER A 562 22.03 16.53 1.96
C SER A 562 22.47 17.98 1.68
N ARG A 563 23.64 18.38 2.21
CA ARG A 563 24.32 19.61 1.78
C ARG A 563 24.92 19.49 0.35
N SER A 564 24.50 18.48 -0.41
CA SER A 564 25.03 18.25 -1.74
C SER A 564 24.41 19.22 -2.74
N ARG A 565 25.08 19.42 -3.88
CA ARG A 565 24.58 20.24 -5.00
C ARG A 565 23.25 19.70 -5.58
N LEU A 566 22.79 18.52 -5.15
CA LEU A 566 21.56 17.88 -5.62
C LEU A 566 20.29 18.39 -4.91
N ALA A 567 20.39 19.06 -3.75
CA ALA A 567 19.21 19.48 -2.98
C ALA A 567 18.32 20.50 -3.72
N PRO A 568 18.84 21.59 -4.33
CA PRO A 568 18.01 22.52 -5.11
C PRO A 568 17.30 21.88 -6.33
N PRO A 569 17.97 21.09 -7.21
CA PRO A 569 17.27 20.38 -8.29
C PRO A 569 16.27 19.34 -7.78
N ALA A 570 16.55 18.64 -6.68
CA ALA A 570 15.62 17.68 -6.10
C ALA A 570 14.35 18.36 -5.57
N LEU A 571 14.47 19.54 -4.94
CA LEU A 571 13.35 20.36 -4.49
C LEU A 571 12.56 20.96 -5.65
N LEU A 572 13.24 21.44 -6.69
CA LEU A 572 12.57 21.95 -7.90
C LEU A 572 11.82 20.84 -8.64
N LEU A 573 12.46 19.69 -8.83
CA LEU A 573 11.83 18.53 -9.48
C LEU A 573 10.67 18.00 -8.63
N PHE A 574 10.84 17.94 -7.31
CA PHE A 574 9.76 17.63 -6.38
C PHE A 574 8.60 18.61 -6.55
N GLY A 575 8.88 19.91 -6.52
CA GLY A 575 7.89 20.96 -6.68
C GLY A 575 7.16 20.87 -8.02
N VAL A 576 7.88 20.73 -9.14
CA VAL A 576 7.31 20.65 -10.50
C VAL A 576 6.50 19.37 -10.70
N LEU A 577 7.00 18.22 -10.25
CA LEU A 577 6.27 16.96 -10.39
C LEU A 577 5.09 16.89 -9.42
N TYR A 578 5.23 17.39 -8.20
CA TYR A 578 4.15 17.43 -7.22
C TYR A 578 3.05 18.42 -7.64
N LEU A 579 3.39 19.66 -8.01
CA LEU A 579 2.43 20.62 -8.55
C LEU A 579 1.81 20.10 -9.85
N GLY A 580 2.63 19.63 -10.79
CA GLY A 580 2.15 19.11 -12.07
C GLY A 580 1.16 17.96 -11.89
N ASN A 581 1.43 17.04 -10.96
CA ASN A 581 0.54 15.92 -10.66
C ASN A 581 -0.72 16.35 -9.89
N SER A 582 -0.59 17.33 -9.00
CA SER A 582 -1.74 17.93 -8.29
C SER A 582 -2.65 18.71 -9.25
N LEU A 583 -2.08 19.36 -10.27
CA LEU A 583 -2.81 20.06 -11.33
C LEU A 583 -3.43 19.07 -12.34
N LEU A 584 -2.77 17.94 -12.63
CA LEU A 584 -3.31 16.86 -13.46
C LEU A 584 -4.53 16.16 -12.84
N LEU A 585 -4.62 16.12 -11.50
CA LEU A 585 -5.81 15.65 -10.80
C LEU A 585 -6.99 16.64 -10.93
N LEU A 586 -6.74 17.89 -11.30
CA LEU A 586 -7.76 18.92 -11.53
C LEU A 586 -8.22 18.96 -13.00
N GLU A 587 -7.37 18.61 -13.98
CA GLU A 587 -7.73 18.52 -15.41
C GLU A 587 -7.08 17.31 -16.12
N PRO A 588 -7.81 16.20 -16.34
CA PRO A 588 -7.24 14.95 -16.87
C PRO A 588 -6.80 14.95 -18.35
N ARG A 589 -6.97 16.04 -19.11
CA ARG A 589 -6.99 15.99 -20.59
C ARG A 589 -5.76 16.52 -21.33
N THR A 590 -4.73 17.06 -20.67
CA THR A 590 -3.55 17.59 -21.39
C THR A 590 -2.23 17.21 -20.71
N ASN A 591 -1.33 16.57 -21.46
CA ASN A 591 -0.01 16.13 -20.99
C ASN A 591 1.17 16.82 -21.73
N PRO A 592 1.38 18.15 -21.60
CA PRO A 592 2.58 18.82 -22.11
C PRO A 592 3.72 18.95 -21.07
N TRP A 593 3.49 18.64 -19.79
CA TRP A 593 4.40 19.04 -18.70
C TRP A 593 5.64 18.16 -18.53
N LEU A 594 5.60 16.89 -18.96
CA LEU A 594 6.78 16.01 -18.99
C LEU A 594 7.87 16.53 -19.95
N ALA A 595 7.47 17.24 -21.02
CA ALA A 595 8.40 17.85 -21.96
C ALA A 595 9.14 19.07 -21.38
N LEU A 596 8.60 19.71 -20.33
CA LEU A 596 9.21 20.89 -19.68
C LEU A 596 10.10 20.52 -18.48
N ALA A 597 9.87 19.38 -17.83
CA ALA A 597 10.68 18.91 -16.71
C ALA A 597 12.13 18.54 -17.12
N VAL A 598 12.34 18.07 -18.35
CA VAL A 598 13.64 17.65 -18.87
C VAL A 598 14.58 18.85 -19.16
N PRO A 599 14.15 19.93 -19.86
CA PRO A 599 14.94 21.15 -20.01
C PRO A 599 15.28 21.82 -18.68
N ALA A 600 14.34 21.83 -17.73
CA ALA A 600 14.56 22.37 -16.40
C ALA A 600 15.67 21.62 -15.66
N LEU A 601 15.73 20.28 -15.77
CA LEU A 601 16.79 19.46 -15.17
C LEU A 601 18.18 19.73 -15.79
N LEU A 602 18.26 19.98 -17.10
CA LEU A 602 19.52 20.27 -17.80
C LEU A 602 20.09 21.66 -17.46
N LEU A 603 19.24 22.64 -17.18
CA LEU A 603 19.65 24.01 -16.83
C LEU A 603 20.25 24.14 -15.42
N ILE A 604 20.06 23.16 -14.54
CA ILE A 604 20.48 23.25 -13.13
C ILE A 604 21.96 22.84 -12.90
N PHE A 605 22.56 22.08 -13.82
CA PHE A 605 23.94 21.61 -13.65
C PHE A 605 24.94 22.49 -14.39
N ARG A 606 25.67 23.38 -13.69
CA ARG A 606 26.70 24.24 -14.31
C ARG A 606 27.94 23.49 -14.82
N SER A 607 28.28 22.33 -14.23
CA SER A 607 29.46 21.54 -14.60
C SER A 607 29.18 20.66 -15.82
N GLU A 608 30.01 20.77 -16.86
CA GLU A 608 29.91 19.91 -18.06
C GLU A 608 30.04 18.42 -17.76
N ARG A 609 30.94 18.02 -16.83
CA ARG A 609 31.07 16.60 -16.43
C ARG A 609 29.83 16.06 -15.72
N ALA A 610 29.16 16.88 -14.91
CA ALA A 610 27.90 16.49 -14.27
C ALA A 610 26.76 16.43 -15.30
N ARG A 611 26.71 17.40 -16.23
CA ARG A 611 25.78 17.38 -17.39
C ARG A 611 25.99 16.14 -18.26
N ALA A 612 27.23 15.77 -18.59
CA ALA A 612 27.53 14.61 -19.41
C ALA A 612 27.16 13.27 -18.73
N ARG A 613 27.43 13.13 -17.42
CA ARG A 613 27.05 11.92 -16.68
C ARG A 613 25.55 11.80 -16.47
N LEU A 614 24.87 12.92 -16.19
CA LEU A 614 23.41 12.94 -16.06
C LEU A 614 22.74 12.76 -17.43
N ALA A 615 23.26 13.37 -18.49
CA ALA A 615 22.80 13.16 -19.86
C ALA A 615 22.98 11.70 -20.27
N GLY A 616 24.12 11.06 -19.95
CA GLY A 616 24.32 9.63 -20.18
C GLY A 616 23.31 8.78 -19.41
N ALA A 617 23.08 9.06 -18.13
CA ALA A 617 22.10 8.36 -17.31
C ALA A 617 20.65 8.59 -17.80
N MET A 618 20.34 9.81 -18.27
CA MET A 618 19.02 10.21 -18.78
C MET A 618 18.78 9.70 -20.19
N VAL A 619 19.79 9.57 -21.04
CA VAL A 619 19.71 8.93 -22.36
C VAL A 619 19.50 7.44 -22.17
N LEU A 620 20.18 6.80 -21.22
CA LEU A 620 19.92 5.40 -20.85
C LEU A 620 18.51 5.23 -20.26
N LEU A 621 18.04 6.17 -19.45
CA LEU A 621 16.69 6.15 -18.87
C LEU A 621 15.61 6.45 -19.93
N ALA A 622 15.83 7.39 -20.85
CA ALA A 622 14.93 7.75 -21.94
C ALA A 622 14.87 6.63 -22.99
N ALA A 623 16.01 6.03 -23.33
CA ALA A 623 16.09 4.83 -24.16
C ALA A 623 15.36 3.64 -23.51
N ALA A 624 15.33 3.56 -22.18
CA ALA A 624 14.55 2.57 -21.44
C ALA A 624 13.05 2.91 -21.28
N LEU A 625 12.63 4.17 -21.52
CA LEU A 625 11.27 4.66 -21.26
C LEU A 625 10.38 4.83 -22.52
N ASP A 626 10.95 4.93 -23.73
CA ASP A 626 10.38 4.71 -25.09
C ASP A 626 11.06 5.65 -26.13
N TYR A 627 11.28 5.14 -27.36
CA TYR A 627 12.09 5.69 -28.46
C TYR A 627 11.63 7.07 -28.98
N ARG A 628 10.36 7.44 -28.75
CA ARG A 628 9.77 8.72 -29.20
C ARG A 628 10.32 9.93 -28.44
N LEU A 629 10.75 9.77 -27.19
CA LEU A 629 11.41 10.85 -26.45
C LEU A 629 12.83 11.12 -27.00
N CYS A 630 13.52 10.08 -27.48
CA CYS A 630 14.81 10.22 -28.14
C CYS A 630 14.70 10.95 -29.48
N LEU A 631 13.61 10.78 -30.25
CA LEU A 631 13.35 11.54 -31.49
C LEU A 631 13.05 13.03 -31.22
N ALA A 632 12.40 13.36 -30.09
CA ALA A 632 12.19 14.74 -29.68
C ALA A 632 13.48 15.41 -29.14
N LEU A 633 14.39 14.62 -28.55
CA LEU A 633 15.67 15.10 -28.04
C LEU A 633 16.77 15.13 -29.11
N SER A 634 16.69 14.31 -30.16
CA SER A 634 17.62 14.33 -31.30
C SER A 634 17.39 15.51 -32.25
N GLY A 635 16.30 16.26 -32.08
CA GLY A 635 16.06 17.53 -32.79
C GLY A 635 16.81 18.73 -32.18
N PHE A 636 17.60 18.53 -31.13
CA PHE A 636 18.48 19.54 -30.53
C PHE A 636 19.93 19.03 -30.51
N TYR A 637 20.51 18.89 -31.69
CA TYR A 637 21.95 18.96 -31.93
C TYR A 637 22.23 19.69 -33.23
#